data_AF-A0ABD4KWH8-F1
#
_entry.id   AF-A0ABD4KWH8-F1
#
_cell.length_a   1.000
_cell.length_b   1.000
_cell.length_c   1.000
_cell.angle_alpha   90.00
_cell.angle_beta   90.00
_cell.angle_gamma   90.00
#
_symmetry.space_group_name_H-M   'P 1'
#
loop_
_entity.id
_entity.type
_entity.pdbx_description
1 polymer ?
#
loop_
_entity_poly.entity_id
_entity_poly.type
_entity_poly.pdbx_seq_one_letter_code
_entity_poly.pdbx_strand_id
1 'polypeptide(L)'
;MSGLISNSELKAELEALLPHCNRLTIISAFMTQPATRWLSSLMTDNKPVVQLVGRFSPLDFIKGSSDLNALRDCVNNGYTVKALTNLHAKIYQIDEDIIFNGSANLTGKGLALVDISNLESCNKITACETSKAFINKIVTSAV
;
A
#
# COMPACT_ATOMS: atom_id res chain seq x y z
N MET A 1 20.03 1.15 -5.11
CA MET A 1 20.39 -0.29 -5.26
C MET A 1 19.29 -0.94 -6.09
N SER A 2 19.63 -1.60 -7.20
CA SER A 2 18.67 -2.39 -7.99
C SER A 2 18.78 -3.85 -7.57
N GLY A 3 17.82 -4.33 -6.80
CA GLY A 3 17.76 -5.71 -6.33
C GLY A 3 16.35 -6.03 -5.84
N LEU A 4 15.96 -7.31 -5.95
CA LEU A 4 14.72 -7.79 -5.38
C LEU A 4 14.85 -7.80 -3.85
N ILE A 5 13.82 -7.32 -3.18
CA ILE A 5 13.67 -7.38 -1.73
C ILE A 5 12.44 -8.24 -1.40
N SER A 6 12.51 -8.93 -0.28
CA SER A 6 11.41 -9.70 0.31
C SER A 6 10.34 -8.78 0.91
N ASN A 7 9.20 -9.36 1.30
CA ASN A 7 8.20 -8.66 2.11
C ASN A 7 8.72 -8.21 3.48
N SER A 8 9.62 -8.98 4.10
CA SER A 8 10.25 -8.59 5.37
C SER A 8 11.13 -7.35 5.23
N GLU A 9 11.90 -7.28 4.14
CA GLU A 9 12.73 -6.10 3.83
C GLU A 9 11.87 -4.90 3.42
N LEU A 10 10.81 -5.11 2.62
CA LEU A 10 9.82 -4.07 2.34
C LEU A 10 9.20 -3.52 3.63
N LYS A 11 8.82 -4.41 4.56
CA LYS A 11 8.28 -4.01 5.87
C LYS A 11 9.26 -3.11 6.62
N ALA A 12 10.53 -3.54 6.74
CA ALA A 12 11.55 -2.78 7.45
C ALA A 12 11.82 -1.40 6.82
N GLU A 13 11.81 -1.33 5.48
CA GLU A 13 11.94 -0.05 4.75
C GLU A 13 10.75 0.88 5.00
N LEU A 14 9.52 0.35 5.02
CA LEU A 14 8.33 1.13 5.35
C LEU A 14 8.36 1.60 6.82
N GLU A 15 8.80 0.76 7.76
CA GLU A 15 8.98 1.13 9.18
C GLU A 15 9.97 2.28 9.34
N ALA A 16 11.02 2.34 8.52
CA ALA A 16 12.01 3.42 8.55
C ALA A 16 11.52 4.71 7.89
N LEU A 17 10.72 4.61 6.82
CA LEU A 17 10.35 5.77 5.98
C LEU A 17 9.04 6.43 6.42
N LEU A 18 8.02 5.65 6.79
CA LEU A 18 6.67 6.15 7.05
C LEU A 18 6.56 7.12 8.23
N PRO A 19 7.34 7.02 9.32
CA PRO A 19 7.30 8.00 10.41
C PRO A 19 7.76 9.41 10.03
N HIS A 20 8.41 9.57 8.89
CA HIS A 20 9.01 10.83 8.45
C HIS A 20 8.43 11.36 7.13
N CYS A 21 7.50 10.62 6.51
CA CYS A 21 6.93 11.03 5.24
C CYS A 21 5.84 12.09 5.40
N ASN A 22 5.58 12.82 4.32
CA ASN A 22 4.51 13.82 4.20
C ASN A 22 3.38 13.34 3.27
N ARG A 23 3.69 12.46 2.30
CA ARG A 23 2.72 11.89 1.37
C ARG A 23 2.95 10.40 1.20
N LEU A 24 1.85 9.64 1.22
CA LEU A 24 1.85 8.21 0.95
C LEU A 24 0.76 7.86 -0.05
N THR A 25 1.14 7.28 -1.18
CA THR A 25 0.21 6.69 -2.14
C THR A 25 0.37 5.18 -2.12
N ILE A 26 -0.69 4.47 -1.75
CA ILE A 26 -0.75 3.01 -1.77
C ILE A 26 -1.71 2.58 -2.87
N ILE A 27 -1.22 1.76 -3.79
CA ILE A 27 -2.04 1.07 -4.78
C ILE A 27 -1.94 -0.41 -4.44
N SER A 28 -3.04 -1.03 -4.06
CA SER A 28 -3.04 -2.45 -3.72
C SER A 28 -4.37 -3.09 -4.01
N ALA A 29 -4.37 -4.19 -4.77
CA ALA A 29 -5.61 -4.90 -5.08
C ALA A 29 -6.37 -5.34 -3.82
N PHE A 30 -5.64 -5.74 -2.77
CA PHE A 30 -6.16 -6.33 -1.54
C PHE A 30 -5.68 -5.58 -0.30
N MET A 31 -6.56 -5.45 0.69
CA MET A 31 -6.23 -4.83 1.98
C MET A 31 -6.82 -5.60 3.17
N THR A 32 -6.05 -5.84 4.21
CA THR A 32 -6.57 -6.48 5.45
C THR A 32 -6.32 -5.62 6.66
N GLN A 33 -7.17 -5.74 7.69
CA GLN A 33 -7.10 -4.91 8.88
C GLN A 33 -5.75 -4.94 9.64
N PRO A 34 -5.05 -6.08 9.76
CA PRO A 34 -3.72 -6.09 10.38
C PRO A 34 -2.73 -5.14 9.70
N ALA A 35 -2.75 -5.08 8.37
CA ALA A 35 -1.84 -4.22 7.61
C ALA A 35 -2.21 -2.75 7.70
N THR A 36 -3.49 -2.40 7.64
CA THR A 36 -3.92 -0.99 7.70
C THR A 36 -3.72 -0.40 9.08
N ARG A 37 -3.93 -1.19 10.14
CA ARG A 37 -3.65 -0.77 11.52
C ARG A 37 -2.15 -0.60 11.77
N TRP A 38 -1.33 -1.57 11.33
CA TRP A 38 0.13 -1.45 11.39
C TRP A 38 0.60 -0.18 10.66
N LEU A 39 0.15 0.04 9.42
CA LEU A 39 0.51 1.23 8.65
C LEU A 39 0.11 2.53 9.36
N SER A 40 -1.11 2.60 9.89
CA SER A 40 -1.60 3.78 10.62
C SER A 40 -0.78 4.04 11.90
N SER A 41 -0.33 2.98 12.58
CA SER A 41 0.48 3.12 13.79
C SER A 41 1.84 3.77 13.53
N LEU A 42 2.45 3.50 12.37
CA LEU A 42 3.72 4.10 11.95
C LEU A 42 3.62 5.59 11.62
N MET A 43 2.40 6.10 11.41
CA MET A 43 2.15 7.46 10.93
C MET A 43 1.36 8.33 11.92
N THR A 44 1.31 7.90 13.19
CA THR A 44 0.50 8.54 14.24
C THR A 44 0.94 9.99 14.48
N ASP A 45 2.25 10.25 14.44
CA ASP A 45 2.84 11.52 14.84
C ASP A 45 2.94 12.51 13.67
N ASN A 46 3.31 12.05 12.47
CA ASN A 46 3.52 12.89 11.28
C ASN A 46 2.25 13.12 10.44
N LYS A 47 1.26 12.23 10.50
CA LYS A 47 -0.06 12.38 9.83
C LYS A 47 0.04 12.82 8.35
N PRO A 48 0.72 12.03 7.50
CA PRO A 48 0.90 12.37 6.09
C PRO A 48 -0.42 12.38 5.33
N VAL A 49 -0.43 13.00 4.15
CA VAL A 49 -1.53 12.86 3.20
C VAL A 49 -1.50 11.46 2.60
N VAL A 50 -2.48 10.63 2.96
CA VAL A 50 -2.57 9.24 2.49
C VAL A 50 -3.63 9.09 1.42
N GLN A 51 -3.23 8.48 0.30
CA GLN A 51 -4.13 8.05 -0.77
C GLN A 51 -4.03 6.53 -0.94
N LEU A 52 -5.18 5.86 -0.91
CA LEU A 52 -5.29 4.42 -1.04
C LEU A 52 -6.18 4.07 -2.24
N VAL A 53 -5.63 3.37 -3.23
CA VAL A 53 -6.38 2.83 -4.36
C VAL A 53 -6.47 1.32 -4.22
N GLY A 54 -7.68 0.79 -4.11
CA GLY A 54 -7.93 -0.64 -4.04
C GLY A 54 -8.85 -1.16 -5.15
N ARG A 55 -8.90 -2.48 -5.32
CA ARG A 55 -9.83 -3.10 -6.27
C ARG A 55 -11.26 -3.06 -5.76
N PHE A 56 -11.43 -3.39 -4.48
CA PHE A 56 -12.69 -3.34 -3.73
C PHE A 56 -13.89 -3.99 -4.44
N SER A 57 -13.67 -5.11 -5.12
CA SER A 57 -14.81 -5.87 -5.64
C SER A 57 -15.56 -6.55 -4.48
N PRO A 58 -16.90 -6.68 -4.53
CA PRO A 58 -17.66 -7.39 -3.48
C PRO A 58 -17.12 -8.79 -3.18
N LEU A 59 -16.64 -9.50 -4.21
CA LEU A 59 -16.05 -10.83 -4.06
C LEU A 59 -14.75 -10.82 -3.24
N ASP A 60 -13.96 -9.75 -3.30
CA ASP A 60 -12.73 -9.65 -2.51
C ASP A 60 -13.04 -9.61 -1.01
N PHE A 61 -14.12 -8.93 -0.63
CA PHE A 61 -14.59 -8.87 0.75
C PHE A 61 -15.23 -10.18 1.19
N ILE A 62 -16.09 -10.79 0.35
CA ILE A 62 -16.72 -12.09 0.64
C ILE A 62 -15.65 -13.18 0.85
N LYS A 63 -14.58 -13.16 0.06
CA LYS A 63 -13.47 -14.11 0.17
C LYS A 63 -12.45 -13.76 1.27
N GLY A 64 -12.61 -12.64 1.96
CA GLY A 64 -11.67 -12.16 2.97
C GLY A 64 -10.29 -11.76 2.42
N SER A 65 -10.17 -11.58 1.10
CA SER A 65 -8.96 -11.01 0.50
C SER A 65 -8.85 -9.51 0.80
N SER A 66 -10.01 -8.84 0.89
CA SER A 66 -10.13 -7.50 1.47
C SER A 66 -11.03 -7.49 2.69
N ASP A 67 -10.84 -6.54 3.59
CA ASP A 67 -11.59 -6.42 4.85
C ASP A 67 -12.39 -5.11 4.91
N LEU A 68 -13.69 -5.20 5.18
CA LEU A 68 -14.59 -4.04 5.28
C LEU A 68 -14.28 -3.13 6.47
N ASN A 69 -13.86 -3.70 7.60
CA ASN A 69 -13.41 -2.91 8.75
C ASN A 69 -12.10 -2.21 8.43
N ALA A 70 -11.18 -2.86 7.72
CA ALA A 70 -9.96 -2.21 7.25
C ALA A 70 -10.24 -1.00 6.36
N LEU A 71 -11.19 -1.15 5.42
CA LEU A 71 -11.65 -0.05 4.55
C LEU A 71 -12.25 1.09 5.38
N ARG A 72 -13.14 0.76 6.33
CA ARG A 72 -13.77 1.73 7.22
C ARG A 72 -12.73 2.48 8.08
N ASP A 73 -11.77 1.75 8.64
CA ASP A 73 -10.70 2.33 9.46
C ASP A 73 -9.87 3.34 8.64
N CYS A 74 -9.53 3.02 7.38
CA CYS A 74 -8.82 3.94 6.48
C CYS A 74 -9.62 5.21 6.20
N VAL A 75 -10.92 5.11 5.92
CA VAL A 75 -11.79 6.28 5.70
C VAL A 75 -11.87 7.12 6.98
N ASN A 76 -12.04 6.49 8.14
CA ASN A 76 -12.11 7.17 9.43
C ASN A 76 -10.80 7.88 9.81
N ASN A 77 -9.65 7.36 9.37
CA ASN A 77 -8.34 7.99 9.53
C ASN A 77 -8.11 9.15 8.54
N GLY A 78 -9.11 9.50 7.73
CA GLY A 78 -9.04 10.62 6.78
C GLY A 78 -8.29 10.29 5.48
N TYR A 79 -8.06 9.00 5.19
CA TYR A 79 -7.38 8.63 3.94
C TYR A 79 -8.30 8.88 2.76
N THR A 80 -7.72 9.35 1.65
CA THR A 80 -8.45 9.40 0.38
C THR A 80 -8.48 7.99 -0.20
N VAL A 81 -9.60 7.30 -0.06
CA VAL A 81 -9.77 5.94 -0.56
C VAL A 81 -10.51 5.96 -1.90
N LYS A 82 -9.96 5.26 -2.90
CA LYS A 82 -10.52 5.14 -4.25
C LYS A 82 -10.59 3.68 -4.72
N ALA A 83 -11.50 3.39 -5.62
CA ALA A 83 -11.67 2.08 -6.22
C ALA A 83 -11.27 2.05 -7.71
N LEU A 84 -10.58 0.98 -8.12
CA LEU A 84 -10.30 0.68 -9.52
C LEU A 84 -10.49 -0.83 -9.77
N THR A 85 -11.58 -1.20 -10.43
CA THR A 85 -12.09 -2.58 -10.48
C THR A 85 -11.19 -3.57 -11.22
N ASN A 86 -10.37 -3.10 -12.16
CA ASN A 86 -9.38 -3.92 -12.87
C ASN A 86 -7.96 -3.84 -12.26
N LEU A 87 -7.83 -3.37 -11.01
CA LEU A 87 -6.54 -3.22 -10.35
C LEU A 87 -5.95 -4.57 -9.92
N HIS A 88 -4.69 -4.81 -10.31
CA HIS A 88 -3.86 -5.89 -9.75
C HIS A 88 -2.47 -5.43 -9.30
N ALA A 89 -2.11 -4.17 -9.52
CA ALA A 89 -0.81 -3.64 -9.13
C ALA A 89 -0.67 -3.56 -7.60
N LYS A 90 0.59 -3.60 -7.14
CA LYS A 90 0.98 -3.28 -5.76
C LYS A 90 2.11 -2.27 -5.79
N ILE A 91 1.84 -1.07 -5.30
CA ILE A 91 2.76 0.06 -5.32
C ILE A 91 2.63 0.81 -4.00
N TYR A 92 3.76 1.13 -3.39
CA TYR A 92 3.85 2.05 -2.26
C TYR A 92 4.77 3.19 -2.69
N GLN A 93 4.23 4.40 -2.82
CA GLN A 93 5.00 5.59 -3.16
C GLN A 93 5.05 6.52 -1.94
N ILE A 94 6.27 6.85 -1.51
CA ILE A 94 6.56 7.68 -0.34
C ILE A 94 7.17 8.99 -0.84
N ASP A 95 6.58 10.12 -0.43
CA ASP A 95 7.00 11.50 -0.75
C ASP A 95 7.26 11.77 -2.23
N GLU A 96 6.59 11.00 -3.10
CA GLU A 96 6.78 11.00 -4.55
C GLU A 96 8.17 10.54 -5.04
N ASP A 97 9.16 10.38 -4.16
CA ASP A 97 10.56 10.11 -4.48
C ASP A 97 10.95 8.64 -4.41
N ILE A 98 10.33 7.87 -3.52
CA ILE A 98 10.64 6.45 -3.31
C ILE A 98 9.41 5.63 -3.69
N ILE A 99 9.62 4.61 -4.52
CA ILE A 99 8.57 3.69 -4.93
C ILE A 99 9.01 2.26 -4.59
N PHE A 100 8.13 1.52 -3.92
CA PHE A 100 8.19 0.08 -3.85
C PHE A 100 7.14 -0.51 -4.77
N ASN A 101 7.56 -1.37 -5.70
CA ASN A 101 6.66 -2.08 -6.59
C ASN A 101 6.99 -3.57 -6.60
N GLY A 102 5.97 -4.41 -6.57
CA GLY A 102 6.16 -5.86 -6.51
C GLY A 102 4.85 -6.62 -6.36
N SER A 103 4.95 -7.79 -5.72
CA SER A 103 3.81 -8.71 -5.51
C SER A 103 3.06 -8.49 -4.18
N ALA A 104 3.69 -7.82 -3.20
CA ALA A 104 3.15 -7.65 -1.85
C ALA A 104 1.93 -6.72 -1.78
N ASN A 105 0.74 -7.26 -1.49
CA ASN A 105 -0.45 -6.46 -1.21
C ASN A 105 -0.38 -5.81 0.19
N LEU A 106 -1.28 -4.84 0.47
CA LEU A 106 -1.47 -4.22 1.79
C LEU A 106 -2.19 -5.19 2.74
N THR A 107 -1.64 -6.38 2.92
CA THR A 107 -2.23 -7.43 3.75
C THR A 107 -1.24 -7.95 4.76
N GLY A 108 -1.74 -8.55 5.84
CA GLY A 108 -0.86 -9.12 6.87
C GLY A 108 0.15 -10.12 6.29
N LYS A 109 -0.30 -10.96 5.35
CA LYS A 109 0.57 -11.93 4.65
C LYS A 109 1.52 -11.26 3.65
N GLY A 110 1.06 -10.23 2.95
CA GLY A 110 1.86 -9.50 1.96
C GLY A 110 3.00 -8.71 2.60
N LEU A 111 2.82 -8.23 3.84
CA LEU A 111 3.78 -7.39 4.55
C LEU A 111 4.50 -8.08 5.71
N ALA A 112 4.47 -9.42 5.77
CA ALA A 112 5.15 -10.19 6.82
C ALA A 112 4.75 -9.78 8.26
N LEU A 113 3.45 -9.52 8.47
CA LEU A 113 2.87 -9.09 9.76
C LEU A 113 2.21 -10.23 10.55
N VAL A 114 2.18 -11.44 9.97
CA VAL A 114 1.60 -12.64 10.57
C VAL A 114 2.53 -13.83 10.38
N ASP A 115 2.43 -14.83 11.25
CA ASP A 115 3.34 -15.99 11.27
C ASP A 115 3.45 -16.71 9.93
N ILE A 116 2.31 -16.93 9.26
CA ILE A 116 2.27 -17.55 7.93
C ILE A 116 2.04 -16.46 6.88
N SER A 117 3.16 -15.93 6.39
CA SER A 117 3.19 -14.89 5.36
C SER A 117 3.52 -15.43 3.97
N ASN A 118 3.19 -14.65 2.94
CA ASN A 118 3.51 -15.02 1.56
C ASN A 118 5.02 -14.87 1.29
N LEU A 119 5.54 -15.58 0.30
CA LEU A 119 6.82 -15.25 -0.29
C LEU A 119 6.60 -14.20 -1.38
N GLU A 120 7.03 -12.97 -1.11
CA GLU A 120 6.81 -11.84 -2.01
C GLU A 120 8.14 -11.33 -2.57
N SER A 121 8.08 -10.71 -3.74
CA SER A 121 9.22 -10.05 -4.38
C SER A 121 8.85 -8.62 -4.74
N CYS A 122 9.66 -7.68 -4.29
CA CYS A 122 9.49 -6.25 -4.52
C CYS A 122 10.81 -5.62 -4.98
N ASN A 123 10.73 -4.45 -5.59
CA ASN A 123 11.88 -3.61 -5.91
C ASN A 123 11.68 -2.24 -5.27
N LYS A 124 12.75 -1.68 -4.72
CA LYS A 124 12.85 -0.26 -4.36
C LYS A 124 13.40 0.49 -5.56
N ILE A 125 12.68 1.49 -6.03
CA ILE A 125 13.09 2.34 -7.15
C ILE A 125 13.01 3.81 -6.72
N THR A 126 14.00 4.60 -7.16
CA THR A 126 13.89 6.05 -7.12
C THR A 126 12.89 6.48 -8.19
N ALA A 127 11.96 7.34 -7.81
CA ALA A 127 10.96 7.83 -8.73
C ALA A 127 11.58 8.68 -9.84
N CYS A 128 10.99 8.56 -11.01
CA CYS A 128 11.24 9.42 -12.16
C CYS A 128 9.90 9.86 -12.74
N GLU A 129 9.91 10.86 -13.62
CA GLU A 129 8.69 11.46 -14.17
C GLU A 129 7.77 10.43 -14.83
N THR A 130 8.31 9.41 -15.50
CA THR A 130 7.51 8.35 -16.12
C THR A 130 6.80 7.49 -15.07
N SER A 131 7.48 7.11 -13.99
CA SER A 131 6.89 6.35 -12.88
C SER A 131 5.84 7.18 -12.13
N LYS A 132 6.11 8.46 -11.87
CA LYS A 132 5.15 9.40 -11.25
C LYS A 132 3.90 9.55 -12.10
N ALA A 133 4.05 9.77 -13.41
CA ALA A 133 2.93 9.89 -14.34
C ALA A 133 2.09 8.60 -14.40
N PHE A 134 2.73 7.43 -14.37
CA PHE A 134 2.04 6.14 -14.35
C PHE A 134 1.19 5.97 -13.08
N ILE A 135 1.76 6.25 -11.90
CA ILE A 135 1.02 6.18 -10.62
C ILE A 135 -0.13 7.19 -10.60
N ASN A 136 0.11 8.42 -11.04
CA ASN A 136 -0.92 9.45 -11.12
C ASN A 136 -2.06 9.02 -12.05
N LYS A 137 -1.77 8.39 -13.19
CA LYS A 137 -2.79 7.86 -14.10
C LYS A 137 -3.68 6.80 -13.41
N ILE A 138 -3.12 5.91 -12.61
CA ILE A 138 -3.90 4.94 -11.83
C ILE A 138 -4.82 5.67 -10.85
N VAL A 139 -4.27 6.61 -10.09
CA VAL A 139 -4.99 7.40 -9.09
C VAL A 139 -6.13 8.23 -9.68
N THR A 140 -5.94 8.85 -10.84
CA THR A 140 -6.95 9.68 -11.50
C THR A 140 -8.00 8.87 -12.23
N SER A 141 -7.68 7.64 -12.63
CA SER A 141 -8.65 6.70 -13.23
C SER A 141 -9.53 6.02 -12.17
N ALA A 142 -9.12 6.05 -10.90
CA ALA A 142 -9.87 5.48 -9.79
C ALA A 142 -10.95 6.45 -9.27
N VAL A 143 -12.10 5.90 -8.89
CA VAL A 143 -13.28 6.62 -8.39
C VAL A 143 -13.34 6.65 -6.87
#